data_AF-A0A7S2SWB9-F1
#
_entry.id   AF-A0A7S2SWB9-F1
#
_cell.length_a   1.000
_cell.length_b   1.000
_cell.length_c   1.000
_cell.angle_alpha   90.00
_cell.angle_beta   90.00
_cell.angle_gamma   90.00
#
_symmetry.space_group_name_H-M   'P 1'
#
loop_
_entity.id
_entity.type
_entity.pdbx_description
1 polymer ?
#
loop_
_entity_poly.entity_id
_entity_poly.type
_entity_poly.pdbx_seq_one_letter_code
_entity_poly.pdbx_strand_id
1 'polypeptide(L)'
;MGKPCARVCVIRAEGDGVEPVLVLQTEKGSWCRLNHGTAVGPPQYMFGAPEGLSRLLLTHRRILGEDGPPLPSPSLKAIFASTLHPNQVGGLVGLFLRLKADGHEKVHLFGPRGLVGPLLFNCQNIVRWTYPYVLVTEHEDDTPTTLVYSDDLIDVWVTSGQPG
;
A
#
# COMPACT_ATOMS: atom_id res chain seq x y z
N MET A 1 -6.89 6.87 28.85
CA MET A 1 -6.37 6.16 27.67
C MET A 1 -5.77 7.18 26.71
N GLY A 2 -4.49 7.03 26.35
CA GLY A 2 -3.88 7.91 25.35
C GLY A 2 -4.57 7.73 24.00
N LYS A 3 -4.79 8.83 23.25
CA LYS A 3 -5.33 8.72 21.88
C LYS A 3 -4.42 7.80 21.04
N PRO A 4 -4.98 6.94 20.17
CA PRO A 4 -4.20 6.06 19.31
C PRO A 4 -3.16 6.86 18.50
N CYS A 5 -1.97 6.27 18.31
CA CYS A 5 -0.90 6.84 17.49
C CYS A 5 -1.04 6.46 16.00
N ALA A 6 -1.96 5.56 15.67
CA ALA A 6 -2.27 5.13 14.31
C ALA A 6 -3.75 4.71 14.18
N ARG A 7 -4.26 4.81 12.95
CA ARG A 7 -5.58 4.39 12.51
C ARG A 7 -5.41 3.26 11.51
N VAL A 8 -6.17 2.19 11.70
CA VAL A 8 -6.25 1.09 10.74
C VAL A 8 -7.58 1.20 10.01
N CYS A 9 -7.54 1.17 8.67
CA CYS A 9 -8.70 1.13 7.82
C CYS A 9 -8.68 -0.17 7.02
N VAL A 10 -9.77 -0.94 7.10
CA VAL A 10 -9.96 -2.11 6.24
C VAL A 10 -10.88 -1.70 5.10
N ILE A 11 -10.36 -1.75 3.88
CA ILE A 11 -11.09 -1.49 2.65
C ILE A 11 -11.48 -2.84 2.07
N ARG A 12 -12.79 -3.08 1.91
CA ARG A 12 -13.34 -4.27 1.28
C ARG A 12 -14.64 -3.94 0.57
N ALA A 13 -14.93 -4.64 -0.52
CA ALA A 13 -16.22 -4.57 -1.19
C ALA A 13 -16.53 -5.94 -1.80
N GLU A 14 -17.03 -6.84 -0.96
CA GLU A 14 -17.30 -8.24 -1.33
C GLU A 14 -18.31 -8.35 -2.47
N GLY A 15 -19.35 -7.49 -2.48
CA GLY A 15 -20.32 -7.44 -3.57
C GLY A 15 -19.73 -7.00 -4.92
N ASP A 16 -18.58 -6.34 -4.91
CA ASP A 16 -17.83 -5.92 -6.10
C ASP A 16 -16.61 -6.84 -6.38
N GLY A 17 -16.45 -7.93 -5.62
CA GLY A 17 -15.31 -8.84 -5.73
C GLY A 17 -13.97 -8.26 -5.26
N VAL A 18 -13.98 -7.20 -4.46
CA VAL A 18 -12.75 -6.58 -3.94
C VAL A 18 -12.38 -7.20 -2.59
N GLU A 19 -11.30 -7.97 -2.61
CA GLU A 19 -10.71 -8.60 -1.43
C GLU A 19 -10.25 -7.56 -0.40
N PRO A 20 -10.13 -7.93 0.89
CA PRO A 20 -9.75 -6.99 1.93
C PRO A 20 -8.33 -6.43 1.76
N VAL A 21 -8.22 -5.12 1.96
CA VAL A 21 -6.96 -4.36 2.01
C VAL A 21 -6.89 -3.64 3.33
N LEU A 22 -5.72 -3.68 3.96
CA LEU A 22 -5.48 -2.90 5.17
C LEU A 22 -4.66 -1.67 4.83
N VAL A 23 -5.12 -0.51 5.29
CA VAL A 23 -4.35 0.74 5.26
C VAL A 23 -4.09 1.18 6.69
N LEU A 24 -2.81 1.23 7.05
CA LEU A 24 -2.34 1.79 8.30
C LEU A 24 -1.97 3.25 8.06
N GLN A 25 -2.59 4.15 8.80
CA GLN A 25 -2.31 5.58 8.78
C GLN A 25 -1.82 6.03 10.15
N THR A 26 -0.66 6.66 10.22
CA THR A 26 -0.13 7.16 11.50
C THR A 26 -0.81 8.49 11.86
N GLU A 27 -1.37 8.63 13.06
CA GLU A 27 -2.14 9.83 13.44
C GLU A 27 -1.32 10.90 14.17
N LYS A 28 -0.17 10.54 14.75
CA LYS A 28 0.66 11.44 15.56
C LYS A 28 2.15 11.23 15.36
N GLY A 29 2.86 12.32 15.05
CA GLY A 29 4.32 12.40 15.14
C GLY A 29 4.87 13.72 14.62
N SER A 30 6.18 13.82 14.42
CA SER A 30 6.86 15.08 14.05
C SER A 30 6.32 15.68 12.74
N TRP A 31 5.77 14.86 11.83
CA TRP A 31 5.11 15.31 10.61
C TRP A 31 3.85 16.16 10.87
N CYS A 32 3.17 15.97 12.00
CA CYS A 32 2.02 16.78 12.40
C CYS A 32 2.40 18.24 12.74
N ARG A 33 3.70 18.54 12.89
CA ARG A 33 4.21 19.89 13.19
C ARG A 33 4.81 20.58 11.96
N LEU A 34 4.77 19.95 10.78
CA LEU A 34 5.27 20.55 9.54
C LEU A 34 4.26 21.58 9.03
N ASN A 35 4.46 22.84 9.43
CA ASN A 35 3.64 23.98 9.03
C ASN A 35 3.97 24.49 7.61
N HIS A 36 4.20 23.66 6.59
CA HIS A 36 4.65 24.16 5.27
C HIS A 36 3.77 23.65 4.13
N GLY A 37 3.56 24.53 3.14
CA GLY A 37 2.68 24.41 1.97
C GLY A 37 2.99 23.29 0.97
N THR A 38 3.43 22.13 1.45
CA THR A 38 3.50 20.86 0.74
C THR A 38 2.59 19.89 1.50
N ALA A 39 1.32 19.82 1.10
CA ALA A 39 0.29 19.03 1.75
C ALA A 39 0.56 17.52 1.65
N VAL A 40 1.47 17.00 2.46
CA VAL A 40 1.69 15.57 2.62
C VAL A 40 1.01 15.18 3.93
N GLY A 41 -0.14 14.51 3.82
CA GLY A 41 -0.94 14.07 4.97
C GLY A 41 -0.19 13.09 5.88
N PRO A 42 -0.88 12.53 6.90
CA PRO A 42 -0.29 11.50 7.76
C PRO A 42 0.27 10.33 6.92
N PRO A 43 1.48 9.82 7.19
CA PRO A 43 2.05 8.65 6.51
C PRO A 43 1.08 7.46 6.45
N GLN A 44 1.02 6.82 5.28
CA GLN A 44 0.18 5.66 5.02
C GLN A 44 1.00 4.46 4.53
N TYR A 45 0.56 3.27 4.93
CA TYR A 45 1.12 1.98 4.55
C TYR A 45 -0.03 1.05 4.15
N MET A 46 0.09 0.40 3.00
CA MET A 46 -0.97 -0.46 2.45
C MET A 46 -0.53 -1.91 2.45
N PHE A 47 -1.43 -2.83 2.81
CA PHE A 47 -1.19 -4.27 2.85
C PHE A 47 -2.19 -4.93 1.90
N GLY A 48 -1.68 -5.42 0.78
CA GLY A 48 -2.43 -5.94 -0.35
C GLY A 48 -2.86 -4.87 -1.35
N ALA A 49 -3.04 -5.31 -2.59
CA ALA A 49 -3.56 -4.56 -3.72
C ALA A 49 -4.34 -5.52 -4.66
N PRO A 50 -5.51 -6.02 -4.24
CA PRO A 50 -6.35 -6.92 -5.03
C PRO A 50 -6.95 -6.22 -6.23
N GLU A 51 -7.44 -7.05 -7.15
CA GLU A 51 -8.25 -6.59 -8.27
C GLU A 51 -9.44 -5.74 -7.81
N GLY A 52 -9.81 -4.74 -8.63
CA GLY A 52 -10.93 -3.85 -8.34
C GLY A 52 -10.65 -2.75 -7.30
N LEU A 53 -9.56 -2.82 -6.51
CA LEU A 53 -9.23 -1.83 -5.49
C LEU A 53 -9.15 -0.40 -6.06
N SER A 54 -8.41 -0.19 -7.15
CA SER A 54 -8.22 1.14 -7.75
C SER A 54 -9.55 1.79 -8.18
N ARG A 55 -10.49 0.96 -8.68
CA ARG A 55 -11.85 1.38 -9.01
C ARG A 55 -12.65 1.72 -7.76
N LEU A 56 -12.59 0.88 -6.73
CA LEU A 56 -13.27 1.14 -5.46
C LEU A 56 -12.84 2.48 -4.84
N LEU A 57 -11.53 2.73 -4.83
CA LEU A 57 -10.92 3.99 -4.36
C LEU A 57 -11.27 5.21 -5.25
N LEU A 58 -11.62 5.00 -6.52
CA LEU A 58 -12.12 6.08 -7.39
C LEU A 58 -13.56 6.44 -7.01
N THR A 59 -14.39 5.43 -6.78
CA THR A 59 -15.81 5.58 -6.46
C THR A 59 -16.02 6.19 -5.07
N HIS A 60 -15.22 5.77 -4.07
CA HIS A 60 -15.41 6.15 -2.68
C HIS A 60 -14.25 7.02 -2.19
N ARG A 61 -14.15 8.26 -2.68
CA ARG A 61 -13.06 9.19 -2.29
C ARG A 61 -13.05 9.60 -0.81
N ARG A 62 -14.12 9.31 -0.06
CA ARG A 62 -14.32 9.67 1.36
C ARG A 62 -14.43 8.46 2.30
N ILE A 63 -13.70 7.37 2.02
CA ILE A 63 -13.71 6.15 2.87
C ILE A 63 -13.39 6.48 4.35
N LEU A 64 -12.61 7.51 4.63
CA LEU A 64 -12.24 7.93 5.99
C LEU A 64 -13.13 9.03 6.60
N GLY A 65 -14.29 9.32 6.00
CA GLY A 65 -15.19 10.39 6.42
C GLY A 65 -14.91 11.73 5.70
N GLU A 66 -15.73 12.75 5.99
CA GLU A 66 -15.62 14.06 5.32
C GLU A 66 -14.30 14.79 5.62
N ASP A 67 -13.76 14.60 6.83
CA ASP A 67 -12.51 15.21 7.28
C ASP A 67 -11.28 14.28 7.14
N GLY A 68 -11.47 13.07 6.60
CA GLY A 68 -10.40 12.10 6.41
C GLY A 68 -9.57 12.40 5.15
N PRO A 69 -8.25 12.13 5.16
CA PRO A 69 -7.46 12.24 3.93
C PRO A 69 -7.93 11.22 2.89
N PRO A 70 -7.70 11.47 1.59
CA PRO A 70 -7.98 10.49 0.55
C PRO A 70 -7.20 9.18 0.78
N LEU A 71 -7.72 8.08 0.25
CA LEU A 71 -7.07 6.76 0.28
C LEU A 71 -6.75 6.27 -1.14
N PRO A 72 -5.50 5.84 -1.41
CA PRO A 72 -4.30 6.24 -0.69
C PRO A 72 -4.08 7.76 -0.83
N SER A 73 -3.49 8.38 0.18
CA SER A 73 -3.08 9.79 0.12
C SER A 73 -1.71 9.92 -0.53
N PRO A 74 -1.30 11.14 -0.94
CA PRO A 74 0.07 11.44 -1.38
C PRO A 74 1.18 11.08 -0.38
N SER A 75 0.82 10.73 0.85
CA SER A 75 1.72 10.27 1.92
C SER A 75 1.84 8.74 2.02
N LEU A 76 1.32 7.99 1.03
CA LEU A 76 1.56 6.55 0.91
C LEU A 76 3.06 6.29 0.71
N LYS A 77 3.67 5.60 1.68
CA LYS A 77 5.11 5.28 1.66
C LYS A 77 5.37 3.94 1.00
N ALA A 78 4.61 2.91 1.38
CA ALA A 78 4.87 1.54 0.98
C ALA A 78 3.60 0.72 0.82
N ILE A 79 3.69 -0.27 -0.07
CA ILE A 79 2.71 -1.32 -0.29
C ILE A 79 3.39 -2.65 0.05
N PHE A 80 2.74 -3.49 0.83
CA PHE A 80 3.23 -4.80 1.26
C PHE A 80 2.29 -5.88 0.71
N ALA A 81 2.85 -6.85 -0.01
CA ALA A 81 2.15 -8.05 -0.45
C ALA A 81 2.72 -9.26 0.29
N SER A 82 1.89 -10.02 0.98
CA SER A 82 2.33 -11.23 1.69
C SER A 82 2.51 -12.44 0.78
N THR A 83 1.82 -12.46 -0.37
CA THR A 83 1.89 -13.54 -1.37
C THR A 83 1.78 -12.95 -2.78
N LEU A 84 2.13 -13.73 -3.80
CA LEU A 84 1.86 -13.37 -5.21
C LEU A 84 0.47 -13.78 -5.68
N HIS A 85 -0.41 -14.23 -4.77
CA HIS A 85 -1.75 -14.65 -5.15
C HIS A 85 -2.56 -13.44 -5.66
N PRO A 86 -3.41 -13.58 -6.70
CA PRO A 86 -4.15 -12.46 -7.29
C PRO A 86 -4.98 -11.62 -6.30
N ASN A 87 -5.43 -12.22 -5.19
CA ASN A 87 -6.10 -11.51 -4.09
C ASN A 87 -5.20 -10.51 -3.32
N GLN A 88 -3.89 -10.52 -3.54
CA GLN A 88 -2.94 -9.59 -2.92
C GLN A 88 -2.28 -8.67 -3.93
N VAL A 89 -2.15 -9.09 -5.19
CA VAL A 89 -1.35 -8.35 -6.18
C VAL A 89 -2.07 -8.05 -7.50
N GLY A 90 -3.26 -8.60 -7.72
CA GLY A 90 -3.97 -8.51 -9.00
C GLY A 90 -4.33 -7.08 -9.42
N GLY A 91 -4.44 -6.15 -8.47
CA GLY A 91 -4.76 -4.75 -8.72
C GLY A 91 -3.57 -3.81 -8.78
N LEU A 92 -2.32 -4.28 -8.62
CA LEU A 92 -1.14 -3.42 -8.51
C LEU A 92 -0.99 -2.45 -9.68
N VAL A 93 -1.13 -2.92 -10.92
CA VAL A 93 -1.00 -2.07 -12.12
C VAL A 93 -2.06 -0.97 -12.13
N GLY A 94 -3.32 -1.33 -11.84
CA GLY A 94 -4.41 -0.36 -11.74
C GLY A 94 -4.19 0.64 -10.62
N LEU A 95 -3.61 0.20 -9.50
CA LEU A 95 -3.23 1.06 -8.38
C LEU A 95 -2.10 2.03 -8.78
N PHE A 96 -1.06 1.59 -9.49
CA PHE A 96 0.02 2.48 -9.95
C PHE A 96 -0.49 3.55 -10.91
N LEU A 97 -1.34 3.18 -11.86
CA LEU A 97 -1.97 4.14 -12.77
C LEU A 97 -2.84 5.15 -12.01
N ARG A 98 -3.50 4.72 -10.93
CA ARG A 98 -4.25 5.62 -10.06
C ARG A 98 -3.33 6.56 -9.27
N LEU A 99 -2.29 6.02 -8.63
CA LEU A 99 -1.29 6.79 -7.89
C LEU A 99 -0.66 7.88 -8.76
N LYS A 100 -0.37 7.56 -10.04
CA LYS A 100 0.07 8.52 -11.05
C LYS A 100 -0.92 9.65 -11.25
N ALA A 101 -2.21 9.32 -11.41
CA ALA A 101 -3.27 10.33 -11.58
C ALA A 101 -3.42 11.22 -10.34
N ASP A 102 -3.13 10.68 -9.16
CA ASP A 102 -3.12 11.42 -7.89
C ASP A 102 -1.79 12.17 -7.64
N GLY A 103 -0.83 12.14 -8.57
CA GLY A 103 0.42 12.90 -8.50
C GLY A 103 1.56 12.24 -7.71
N HIS A 104 1.48 10.94 -7.44
CA HIS A 104 2.56 10.24 -6.74
C HIS A 104 3.80 10.10 -7.63
N GLU A 105 4.94 10.55 -7.11
CA GLU A 105 6.22 10.44 -7.80
C GLU A 105 6.88 9.07 -7.61
N LYS A 106 6.71 8.46 -6.44
CA LYS A 106 7.34 7.18 -6.08
C LYS A 106 6.51 6.39 -5.07
N VAL A 107 6.69 5.08 -5.07
CA VAL A 107 6.15 4.16 -4.06
C VAL A 107 7.09 2.98 -3.90
N HIS A 108 7.22 2.45 -2.67
CA HIS A 108 7.96 1.22 -2.42
C HIS A 108 7.00 0.03 -2.36
N LEU A 109 7.24 -0.99 -3.15
CA LEU A 109 6.55 -2.27 -3.09
C LEU A 109 7.44 -3.33 -2.44
N PHE A 110 6.91 -3.99 -1.42
CA PHE A 110 7.52 -5.13 -0.75
C PHE A 110 6.67 -6.38 -0.98
N GLY A 111 7.32 -7.51 -1.15
CA GLY A 111 6.64 -8.80 -1.15
C GLY A 111 7.58 -9.95 -1.52
N PRO A 112 7.05 -11.16 -1.72
CA PRO A 112 7.88 -12.34 -1.95
C PRO A 112 8.57 -12.29 -3.33
N ARG A 113 9.60 -13.12 -3.47
CA ARG A 113 10.31 -13.33 -4.73
C ARG A 113 9.35 -13.64 -5.88
N GLY A 114 9.49 -12.90 -7.00
CA GLY A 114 8.65 -13.05 -8.19
C GLY A 114 7.78 -11.81 -8.48
N LEU A 115 7.81 -10.80 -7.61
CA LEU A 115 7.22 -9.49 -7.89
C LEU A 115 7.84 -8.83 -9.12
N VAL A 116 9.17 -8.83 -9.26
CA VAL A 116 9.83 -8.06 -10.33
C VAL A 116 9.69 -8.75 -11.68
N GLY A 117 10.19 -9.99 -11.80
CA GLY A 117 10.25 -10.68 -13.10
C GLY A 117 8.89 -11.22 -13.55
N PRO A 118 8.35 -12.25 -12.89
CA PRO A 118 7.07 -12.85 -13.28
C PRO A 118 5.88 -11.88 -13.31
N LEU A 119 5.80 -10.92 -12.38
CA LEU A 119 4.65 -10.05 -12.26
C LEU A 119 4.87 -8.70 -12.98
N LEU A 120 5.74 -7.83 -12.45
CA LEU A 120 5.84 -6.46 -12.96
C LEU A 120 6.41 -6.36 -14.36
N PHE A 121 7.46 -7.12 -14.70
CA PHE A 121 8.03 -7.10 -16.04
C PHE A 121 7.01 -7.61 -17.10
N ASN A 122 6.25 -8.66 -16.79
CA ASN A 122 5.19 -9.13 -17.67
C ASN A 122 4.06 -8.10 -17.84
N CYS A 123 3.68 -7.40 -16.76
CA CYS A 123 2.73 -6.30 -16.86
C CYS A 123 3.23 -5.15 -17.75
N GLN A 124 4.54 -4.86 -17.73
CA GLN A 124 5.14 -3.80 -18.56
C GLN A 124 5.10 -4.09 -20.06
N ASN A 125 4.90 -5.34 -20.47
CA ASN A 125 4.65 -5.71 -21.87
C ASN A 125 3.26 -5.26 -22.37
N ILE A 126 2.32 -5.02 -21.44
CA ILE A 126 0.93 -4.65 -21.74
C ILE A 126 0.66 -3.18 -21.39
N VAL A 127 1.19 -2.73 -20.24
CA VAL A 127 0.92 -1.41 -19.68
C VAL A 127 2.24 -0.73 -19.32
N ARG A 128 2.50 0.45 -19.90
CA ARG A 128 3.68 1.25 -19.57
C ARG A 128 3.32 2.41 -18.67
N TRP A 129 4.09 2.61 -17.59
CA TRP A 129 4.00 3.79 -16.73
C TRP A 129 5.39 4.34 -16.43
N THR A 130 5.49 5.67 -16.34
CA THR A 130 6.70 6.38 -15.90
C THR A 130 6.64 6.69 -14.41
N TYR A 131 5.44 7.01 -13.93
CA TYR A 131 5.15 7.35 -12.54
C TYR A 131 3.98 6.51 -12.02
N PRO A 132 3.92 6.22 -10.71
CA PRO A 132 5.01 6.44 -9.75
C PRO A 132 6.24 5.57 -10.09
N TYR A 133 7.44 6.04 -9.75
CA TYR A 133 8.62 5.19 -9.72
C TYR A 133 8.41 4.11 -8.65
N VAL A 134 8.33 2.85 -9.07
CA VAL A 134 8.08 1.72 -8.17
C VAL A 134 9.42 1.12 -7.78
N LEU A 135 9.88 1.41 -6.56
CA LEU A 135 11.00 0.69 -5.96
C LEU A 135 10.48 -0.64 -5.45
N VAL A 136 11.14 -1.75 -5.78
CA VAL A 136 10.69 -3.09 -5.38
C VAL A 136 11.75 -3.74 -4.50
N THR A 137 11.31 -4.30 -3.37
CA THR A 137 12.14 -5.15 -2.53
C THR A 137 11.46 -6.50 -2.37
N GLU A 138 12.13 -7.53 -2.89
CA GLU A 138 11.70 -8.92 -2.70
C GLU A 138 12.29 -9.47 -1.40
N HIS A 139 11.51 -10.28 -0.69
CA HIS A 139 12.00 -11.06 0.45
C HIS A 139 11.94 -12.56 0.16
N GLU A 140 12.79 -13.33 0.83
CA GLU A 140 12.79 -14.79 0.81
C GLU A 140 11.90 -15.32 1.94
N ASP A 141 11.21 -16.43 1.67
CA ASP A 141 10.30 -17.07 2.64
C ASP A 141 11.03 -18.02 3.61
N ASP A 142 12.34 -18.22 3.43
CA ASP A 142 13.12 -19.28 4.09
C ASP A 142 13.55 -18.95 5.52
N THR A 143 13.17 -17.78 6.04
CA THR A 143 13.58 -17.32 7.37
C THR A 143 12.37 -17.20 8.33
N PRO A 144 12.47 -17.75 9.56
CA PRO A 144 11.33 -17.83 10.50
C PRO A 144 10.61 -16.51 10.73
N THR A 145 11.37 -15.43 10.83
CA THR A 145 10.87 -14.07 11.04
C THR A 145 11.92 -13.10 10.52
N THR A 146 11.58 -12.33 9.49
CA THR A 146 12.52 -11.41 8.83
C THR A 146 11.94 -10.01 8.77
N LEU A 147 12.74 -9.03 9.21
CA LEU A 147 12.44 -7.62 9.07
C LEU A 147 12.58 -7.25 7.59
N VAL A 148 11.47 -6.94 6.93
CA VAL A 148 11.45 -6.59 5.51
C VAL A 148 11.40 -5.08 5.27
N TYR A 149 10.96 -4.32 6.27
CA TYR A 149 10.93 -2.86 6.21
C TYR A 149 11.02 -2.26 7.61
N SER A 150 11.74 -1.15 7.71
CA SER A 150 11.84 -0.35 8.92
C SER A 150 11.96 1.12 8.54
N ASP A 151 11.20 1.97 9.20
CA ASP A 151 11.41 3.41 9.22
C ASP A 151 11.14 3.98 10.63
N ASP A 152 11.15 5.30 10.77
CA ASP A 152 10.92 5.95 12.07
C ASP A 152 9.55 5.64 12.70
N LEU A 153 8.61 5.04 11.94
CA LEU A 153 7.20 4.89 12.33
C LEU A 153 6.79 3.44 12.51
N ILE A 154 7.22 2.55 11.62
CA ILE A 154 6.84 1.14 11.64
C ILE A 154 8.00 0.21 11.30
N ASP A 155 7.94 -0.99 11.88
CA ASP A 155 8.68 -2.16 11.44
C ASP A 155 7.69 -3.16 10.85
N VAL A 156 8.00 -3.72 9.68
CA VAL A 156 7.22 -4.78 9.04
C VAL A 156 8.05 -6.05 8.99
N TRP A 157 7.48 -7.10 9.55
CA TRP A 157 8.08 -8.42 9.64
C TRP A 157 7.28 -9.40 8.79
N VAL A 158 7.97 -10.30 8.12
CA VAL A 158 7.38 -11.49 7.49
C VAL A 158 7.70 -12.67 8.38
N THR A 159 6.68 -13.43 8.76
CA THR A 159 6.80 -14.62 9.59
C THR A 159 6.43 -15.85 8.77
N SER A 160 7.34 -16.82 8.65
CA SER A 160 7.02 -18.10 8.02
C SER A 160 6.23 -18.95 9.03
N GLY A 161 4.90 -18.80 9.04
CA GLY A 161 3.98 -19.62 9.82
C GLY A 161 3.19 -20.53 8.89
N GLN A 162 3.13 -21.83 9.19
CA GLN A 162 2.16 -22.75 8.57
C GLN A 162 0.76 -22.10 8.63
N PRO A 163 -0.03 -22.13 7.54
CA PRO A 163 -1.44 -21.78 7.65
C PRO A 163 -2.09 -22.74 8.66
N GLY A 164 -2.65 -22.18 9.74
CA GLY A 164 -3.48 -22.92 10.69
C GLY A 164 -4.83 -23.29 10.08
#